data_AF-A0A8T2Q9U6-F1
#
_entry.id   AF-A0A8T2Q9U6-F1
#
_cell.length_a   1.000
_cell.length_b   1.000
_cell.length_c   1.000
_cell.angle_alpha   90.00
_cell.angle_beta   90.00
_cell.angle_gamma   90.00
#
_symmetry.space_group_name_H-M   'P 1'
#
loop_
_entity.id
_entity.type
_entity.pdbx_description
1 polymer ?
#
loop_
_entity_poly.entity_id
_entity_poly.type
_entity_poly.pdbx_seq_one_letter_code
_entity_poly.pdbx_strand_id
1 'polypeptide(L)'
;MRMVYCHQRQLKTSRMLLMVAWAPARGTLGWISLHSFSFRKLAILGGHLVGLRKGSSASYCFSTKAGTPGPMATFHMPVDRQFEEFRAQLEESGAVRDKIRAIVSDLDSTTRCMQAQLLLIHHSRPSPEAINKIKAQVDSLRAIYNQLAEVVKSVPGQYYRYHDHWRTHTYTVVSLLAFIHWLETGGLLSHGDAATMLGLKDDDFGLDLEDYLVGLCNFSSELPRYVVNQVTSGDYDCAKRVSAFLSDLYAAFRMLNLRNDLLRKRFDGMKYDLKKVEEVLYDVKIRGLLSNIEPSSTSK
;
A
#
# COMPACT_ATOMS: atom_id res chain seq x y z
N MET A 1 18.98 -40.40 34.64
CA MET A 1 17.96 -41.40 34.26
C MET A 1 17.46 -41.02 32.86
N ARG A 2 17.66 -41.88 31.86
CA ARG A 2 17.33 -41.65 30.43
C ARG A 2 15.85 -41.99 30.14
N MET A 3 15.25 -41.26 29.20
CA MET A 3 14.27 -41.65 28.14
C MET A 3 13.71 -40.31 27.58
N VAL A 4 13.89 -39.84 26.34
CA VAL A 4 13.76 -40.37 24.96
C VAL A 4 12.40 -41.02 24.68
N TYR A 5 11.57 -40.34 23.86
CA TYR A 5 10.79 -40.79 22.66
C TYR A 5 9.84 -39.63 22.29
N CYS A 6 9.97 -38.89 21.18
CA CYS A 6 9.92 -39.20 19.74
C CYS A 6 8.50 -39.46 19.18
N HIS A 7 8.10 -38.55 18.28
CA HIS A 7 7.16 -38.69 17.15
C HIS A 7 5.69 -39.09 17.38
N GLN A 8 4.76 -38.19 17.00
CA GLN A 8 3.78 -38.54 15.97
C GLN A 8 3.22 -37.33 15.21
N ARG A 9 3.47 -37.37 13.91
CA ARG A 9 2.88 -36.54 12.86
C ARG A 9 1.64 -37.30 12.38
N GLN A 10 0.46 -36.69 12.38
CA GLN A 10 -0.68 -37.17 11.59
C GLN A 10 -1.37 -36.02 10.88
N LEU A 11 -1.73 -36.34 9.65
CA LEU A 11 -2.18 -35.49 8.56
C LEU A 11 -3.68 -35.74 8.36
N LYS A 12 -4.30 -34.80 7.62
CA LYS A 12 -5.44 -34.99 6.70
C LYS A 12 -6.89 -34.91 7.22
N THR A 13 -7.58 -33.97 6.57
CA THR A 13 -8.90 -34.09 5.90
C THR A 13 -10.17 -34.23 6.74
N SER A 14 -11.01 -33.18 6.71
CA SER A 14 -12.26 -33.21 5.93
C SER A 14 -12.92 -31.84 5.86
N ARG A 15 -13.00 -31.30 4.64
CA ARG A 15 -13.89 -30.20 4.25
C ARG A 15 -15.29 -30.77 4.16
N MET A 16 -16.22 -30.28 4.98
CA MET A 16 -17.64 -30.54 4.81
C MET A 16 -18.19 -29.53 3.79
N LEU A 17 -18.65 -30.04 2.66
CA LEU A 17 -19.46 -29.35 1.66
C LEU A 17 -20.71 -28.77 2.34
N LEU A 18 -21.03 -27.50 2.08
CA LEU A 18 -22.42 -27.06 2.01
C LEU A 18 -22.70 -26.59 0.57
N MET A 19 -23.31 -27.48 -0.20
CA MET A 19 -24.11 -27.13 -1.37
C MET A 19 -25.44 -26.60 -0.88
N VAL A 20 -25.78 -25.36 -1.23
CA VAL A 20 -27.18 -24.93 -1.32
C VAL A 20 -27.33 -24.28 -2.69
N ALA A 21 -28.10 -24.94 -3.55
CA ALA A 21 -28.46 -24.46 -4.88
C ALA A 21 -29.97 -24.55 -5.07
N TRP A 22 -30.47 -23.62 -5.90
CA TRP A 22 -31.79 -23.50 -6.54
C TRP A 22 -32.91 -22.78 -5.75
N ALA A 23 -33.68 -21.83 -6.31
CA ALA A 23 -34.03 -21.54 -7.72
C ALA A 23 -34.47 -20.06 -7.93
N PRO A 24 -34.65 -19.59 -9.18
CA PRO A 24 -35.93 -18.94 -9.52
C PRO A 24 -36.57 -19.44 -10.83
N ALA A 25 -37.91 -19.38 -10.83
CA ALA A 25 -38.81 -19.85 -11.88
C ALA A 25 -39.06 -18.80 -12.99
N ARG A 26 -39.69 -19.28 -14.07
CA ARG A 26 -39.78 -18.79 -15.46
C ARG A 26 -40.82 -17.69 -15.71
N GLY A 27 -40.66 -16.99 -16.85
CA GLY A 27 -41.73 -16.29 -17.60
C GLY A 27 -41.16 -15.44 -18.75
N THR A 28 -40.95 -15.98 -19.96
CA THR A 28 -41.78 -15.87 -21.19
C THR A 28 -41.49 -14.66 -22.11
N LEU A 29 -40.81 -14.98 -23.23
CA LEU A 29 -41.10 -14.67 -24.65
C LEU A 29 -41.65 -13.27 -25.04
N GLY A 30 -40.92 -12.60 -25.93
CA GLY A 30 -41.43 -11.50 -26.75
C GLY A 30 -40.42 -11.07 -27.83
N TRP A 31 -40.62 -11.56 -29.05
CA TRP A 31 -39.88 -11.22 -30.26
C TRP A 31 -40.23 -9.81 -30.76
N ILE A 32 -39.22 -8.96 -31.03
CA ILE A 32 -39.32 -7.91 -32.06
C ILE A 32 -37.94 -7.80 -32.74
N SER A 33 -37.90 -8.21 -34.01
CA SER A 33 -36.84 -7.91 -34.96
C SER A 33 -37.52 -7.28 -36.16
N LEU A 34 -37.04 -6.13 -36.63
CA LEU A 34 -37.02 -5.79 -38.05
C LEU A 34 -36.18 -4.51 -38.30
N HIS A 35 -35.05 -4.74 -38.98
CA HIS A 35 -34.48 -3.97 -40.11
C HIS A 35 -33.98 -2.54 -39.84
N SER A 36 -32.83 -2.06 -40.31
CA SER A 36 -31.97 -2.38 -41.47
C SER A 36 -30.52 -2.03 -41.07
N PHE A 37 -29.46 -2.70 -41.54
CA PHE A 37 -28.87 -2.44 -42.85
C PHE A 37 -27.95 -3.59 -43.29
N SER A 38 -28.15 -3.97 -44.56
CA SER A 38 -27.47 -4.97 -45.40
C SER A 38 -26.05 -4.47 -45.80
N PHE A 39 -24.93 -5.18 -45.62
CA PHE A 39 -24.38 -6.39 -46.28
C PHE A 39 -23.36 -6.07 -47.41
N ARG A 40 -22.23 -6.81 -47.34
CA ARG A 40 -21.31 -7.29 -48.42
C ARG A 40 -19.95 -6.58 -48.63
N LYS A 41 -18.91 -7.32 -48.21
CA LYS A 41 -17.68 -7.72 -48.97
C LYS A 41 -17.65 -7.28 -50.46
N LEU A 42 -16.51 -6.78 -50.96
CA LEU A 42 -15.38 -7.53 -51.55
C LEU A 42 -14.27 -6.59 -52.12
N ALA A 43 -13.01 -6.92 -51.86
CA ALA A 43 -11.79 -6.84 -52.70
C ALA A 43 -11.36 -5.61 -53.55
N ILE A 44 -10.11 -5.17 -53.26
CA ILE A 44 -8.93 -4.96 -54.15
C ILE A 44 -8.95 -3.82 -55.22
N LEU A 45 -8.10 -2.79 -55.05
CA LEU A 45 -6.87 -2.49 -55.82
C LEU A 45 -6.29 -1.08 -55.51
N GLY A 46 -4.96 -1.00 -55.29
CA GLY A 46 -4.13 0.08 -55.85
C GLY A 46 -3.66 1.24 -54.95
N GLY A 47 -2.42 1.14 -54.46
CA GLY A 47 -1.37 2.16 -54.74
C GLY A 47 -1.07 3.26 -53.71
N HIS A 48 0.12 3.15 -53.08
CA HIS A 48 1.13 4.19 -52.75
C HIS A 48 0.73 5.42 -51.91
N LEU A 49 1.50 6.04 -50.99
CA LEU A 49 2.89 6.02 -50.49
C LEU A 49 2.83 6.96 -49.25
N VAL A 50 3.32 6.67 -48.05
CA VAL A 50 4.64 7.06 -47.48
C VAL A 50 4.59 6.65 -46.00
N GLY A 51 5.62 5.95 -45.52
CA GLY A 51 5.75 5.49 -44.13
C GLY A 51 6.90 6.14 -43.37
N LEU A 52 6.86 6.01 -42.03
CA LEU A 52 8.00 6.26 -41.14
C LEU A 52 8.04 5.22 -40.00
N ARG A 53 8.96 4.27 -40.20
CA ARG A 53 9.83 3.52 -39.27
C ARG A 53 9.31 3.02 -37.91
N LYS A 54 9.17 1.69 -37.81
CA LYS A 54 9.73 0.89 -36.70
C LYS A 54 10.73 -0.11 -37.27
N GLY A 55 11.91 -0.16 -36.66
CA GLY A 55 13.03 -0.99 -37.08
C GLY A 55 12.76 -2.48 -36.86
N SER A 56 13.12 -3.28 -37.85
CA SER A 56 13.14 -4.73 -37.78
C SER A 56 14.53 -5.24 -38.16
N SER A 57 14.90 -6.31 -37.47
CA SER A 57 16.07 -7.17 -37.63
C SER A 57 16.40 -7.44 -39.10
N ALA A 58 17.68 -7.26 -39.47
CA ALA A 58 18.20 -7.65 -40.77
C ALA A 58 19.30 -8.71 -40.58
N SER A 59 18.99 -9.93 -41.03
CA SER A 59 19.98 -10.93 -41.42
C SER A 59 20.75 -10.41 -42.64
N TYR A 60 22.08 -10.41 -42.56
CA TYR A 60 22.93 -10.04 -43.69
C TYR A 60 23.50 -11.30 -44.36
N CYS A 61 23.10 -11.52 -45.61
CA CYS A 61 23.78 -12.39 -46.57
C CYS A 61 25.09 -11.73 -47.00
N PHE A 62 26.19 -12.49 -46.93
CA PHE A 62 27.52 -12.05 -47.31
C PHE A 62 27.71 -12.18 -48.83
N SER A 63 27.94 -11.07 -49.53
CA SER A 63 28.38 -11.06 -50.92
C SER A 63 29.90 -10.87 -50.95
N THR A 64 30.61 -11.87 -51.46
CA THR A 64 32.06 -11.87 -51.62
C THR A 64 32.47 -11.00 -52.81
N LYS A 65 32.92 -9.77 -52.53
CA LYS A 65 33.87 -9.08 -53.40
C LYS A 65 35.23 -9.07 -52.72
N ALA A 66 36.22 -9.66 -53.40
CA ALA A 66 37.61 -9.64 -53.03
C ALA A 66 38.12 -8.18 -53.06
N GLY A 67 38.14 -7.57 -51.89
CA GLY A 67 38.83 -6.33 -51.58
C GLY A 67 39.47 -6.52 -50.21
N THR A 68 40.74 -6.22 -50.11
CA THR A 68 41.63 -6.34 -48.95
C THR A 68 40.92 -6.14 -47.61
N PRO A 69 41.06 -7.05 -46.63
CA PRO A 69 40.45 -6.86 -45.32
C PRO A 69 41.24 -5.81 -44.54
N GLY A 70 40.79 -4.56 -44.58
CA GLY A 70 41.09 -3.61 -43.51
C GLY A 70 40.46 -4.14 -42.22
N PRO A 71 41.14 -4.07 -41.06
CA PRO A 71 40.59 -4.63 -39.84
C PRO A 71 39.32 -3.86 -39.45
N MET A 72 38.15 -4.49 -39.60
CA MET A 72 36.97 -4.09 -38.84
C MET A 72 37.28 -4.37 -37.38
N ALA A 73 37.74 -3.32 -36.68
CA ALA A 73 37.91 -3.34 -35.25
C ALA A 73 36.52 -3.53 -34.62
N THR A 74 36.16 -4.79 -34.42
CA THR A 74 35.11 -5.14 -33.46
C THR A 74 35.71 -4.79 -32.12
N PHE A 75 35.38 -3.60 -31.59
CA PHE A 75 35.74 -3.21 -30.23
C PHE A 75 34.93 -4.08 -29.26
N HIS A 76 35.29 -5.36 -29.16
CA HIS A 76 34.90 -6.18 -28.05
C HIS A 76 35.74 -5.68 -26.88
N MET A 77 35.11 -4.98 -25.94
CA MET A 77 35.76 -4.67 -24.68
C MET A 77 36.35 -5.98 -24.11
N PRO A 78 37.62 -5.98 -23.69
CA PRO A 78 38.17 -7.13 -22.99
C PRO A 78 37.25 -7.46 -21.81
N VAL A 79 36.93 -8.75 -21.66
CA VAL A 79 35.99 -9.22 -20.63
C VAL A 79 36.42 -8.75 -19.23
N ASP A 80 37.73 -8.72 -18.96
CA ASP A 80 38.30 -8.20 -17.70
C ASP A 80 37.90 -6.74 -17.44
N ARG A 81 37.87 -5.89 -18.48
CA ARG A 81 37.48 -4.49 -18.34
C ARG A 81 35.97 -4.33 -18.14
N GLN A 82 35.16 -5.21 -18.73
CA GLN A 82 33.72 -5.25 -18.46
C GLN A 82 33.44 -5.63 -17.00
N PHE A 83 34.17 -6.61 -16.46
CA PHE A 83 34.04 -6.99 -15.04
C PHE A 83 34.48 -5.87 -14.09
N GLU A 84 35.54 -5.13 -14.42
CA GLU A 84 35.98 -4.01 -13.61
C GLU A 84 34.95 -2.86 -13.60
N GLU A 85 34.33 -2.57 -14.76
CA GLU A 85 33.23 -1.60 -14.84
C GLU A 85 32.01 -2.05 -14.02
N PHE A 86 31.63 -3.33 -14.07
CA PHE A 86 30.54 -3.85 -13.24
C PHE A 86 30.87 -3.81 -11.75
N ARG A 87 32.12 -4.08 -11.37
CA ARG A 87 32.57 -4.00 -9.99
C ARG A 87 32.42 -2.58 -9.46
N ALA A 88 32.87 -1.57 -10.22
CA ALA A 88 32.72 -0.17 -9.85
C ALA A 88 31.24 0.23 -9.67
N GLN A 89 30.36 -0.18 -10.60
CA GLN A 89 28.92 0.09 -10.49
C GLN A 89 28.26 -0.58 -9.27
N LEU A 90 28.70 -1.79 -8.91
CA LEU A 90 28.21 -2.50 -7.72
C LEU A 90 28.67 -1.85 -6.42
N GLU A 91 29.90 -1.34 -6.39
CA GLU A 91 30.46 -0.61 -5.25
C GLU A 91 29.74 0.72 -5.03
N GLU A 92 29.51 1.49 -6.10
CA GLU A 92 28.71 2.73 -6.05
C GLU A 92 27.27 2.45 -5.59
N SER A 93 26.63 1.43 -6.17
CA SER A 93 25.32 0.97 -5.72
C SER A 93 25.31 0.55 -4.24
N GLY A 94 26.41 -0.03 -3.76
CA GLY A 94 26.63 -0.40 -2.36
C GLY A 94 26.69 0.81 -1.44
N ALA A 95 27.52 1.80 -1.80
CA ALA A 95 27.66 3.03 -1.04
C ALA A 95 26.33 3.79 -0.89
N VAL A 96 25.48 3.79 -1.93
CA VAL A 96 24.13 4.38 -1.86
C VAL A 96 23.24 3.61 -0.87
N ARG A 97 23.25 2.27 -0.89
CA ARG A 97 22.48 1.46 0.08
C ARG A 97 22.93 1.70 1.52
N ASP A 98 24.22 1.87 1.74
CA ASP A 98 24.75 2.09 3.09
C ASP A 98 24.34 3.46 3.64
N LYS A 99 24.37 4.51 2.80
CA LYS A 99 23.81 5.82 3.14
C LYS A 99 22.32 5.74 3.49
N ILE A 100 21.53 5.07 2.65
CA ILE A 100 20.09 4.88 2.90
C ILE A 100 19.87 4.14 4.22
N ARG A 101 20.62 3.06 4.48
CA ARG A 101 20.47 2.26 5.72
C ARG A 101 20.74 3.09 6.98
N ALA A 102 21.72 4.00 6.93
CA ALA A 102 21.98 4.92 8.04
C ALA A 102 20.77 5.82 8.32
N ILE A 103 20.22 6.47 7.29
CA ILE A 103 19.04 7.35 7.40
C ILE A 103 17.80 6.57 7.88
N VAL A 104 17.60 5.37 7.34
CA VAL A 104 16.49 4.47 7.71
C VAL A 104 16.60 4.03 9.19
N SER A 105 17.81 3.89 9.73
CA SER A 105 18.02 3.62 11.16
C SER A 105 17.52 4.77 12.05
N ASP A 106 17.76 6.02 11.64
CA ASP A 106 17.25 7.19 12.37
C ASP A 106 15.72 7.30 12.26
N LEU A 107 15.17 6.95 11.09
CA LEU A 107 13.73 6.85 10.86
C LEU A 107 13.09 5.81 11.79
N ASP A 108 13.68 4.63 11.92
CA ASP A 108 13.21 3.56 12.80
C ASP A 108 13.24 3.99 14.27
N SER A 109 14.33 4.62 14.72
CA SER A 109 14.44 5.16 16.08
C SER A 109 13.32 6.15 16.41
N THR A 110 13.10 7.13 15.52
CA THR A 110 12.03 8.13 15.67
C THR A 110 10.65 7.48 15.66
N THR A 111 10.43 6.53 14.77
CA THR A 111 9.16 5.80 14.64
C THR A 111 8.86 4.98 15.90
N ARG A 112 9.85 4.30 16.48
CA ARG A 112 9.69 3.55 17.74
C ARG A 112 9.36 4.47 18.91
N CYS A 113 9.95 5.67 18.97
CA CYS A 113 9.62 6.66 19.99
C CYS A 113 8.15 7.08 19.90
N MET A 114 7.67 7.40 18.70
CA MET A 114 6.26 7.76 18.45
C MET A 114 5.32 6.61 18.79
N GLN A 115 5.66 5.37 18.43
CA GLN A 115 4.89 4.18 18.80
C GLN A 115 4.79 4.02 20.33
N ALA A 116 5.90 4.18 21.05
CA ALA A 116 5.90 4.08 22.51
C ALA A 116 4.99 5.14 23.15
N GLN A 117 4.99 6.36 22.64
CA GLN A 117 4.11 7.43 23.09
C GLN A 117 2.64 7.15 22.75
N LEU A 118 2.36 6.62 21.56
CA LEU A 118 1.01 6.22 21.16
C LEU A 118 0.45 5.11 22.05
N LEU A 119 1.27 4.14 22.46
CA LEU A 119 0.88 3.09 23.41
C LEU A 119 0.38 3.65 24.75
N LEU A 120 0.90 4.80 25.19
CA LEU A 120 0.40 5.47 26.40
C LEU A 120 -1.01 6.04 26.21
N ILE A 121 -1.32 6.54 25.00
CA ILE A 121 -2.68 7.00 24.63
C ILE A 121 -3.67 5.84 24.59
N HIS A 122 -3.21 4.60 24.30
CA HIS A 122 -4.10 3.45 24.40
C HIS A 122 -4.48 3.11 25.85
N HIS A 123 -3.68 3.45 26.86
CA HIS A 123 -3.95 3.07 28.26
C HIS A 123 -4.56 4.22 29.08
N SER A 124 -4.59 5.44 28.55
CA SER A 124 -5.07 6.63 29.23
C SER A 124 -6.01 7.41 28.31
N ARG A 125 -6.88 8.25 28.88
CA ARG A 125 -7.71 9.11 28.02
C ARG A 125 -6.80 10.01 27.17
N PRO A 126 -7.04 10.14 25.85
CA PRO A 126 -6.24 11.00 25.00
C PRO A 126 -6.22 12.42 25.57
N SER A 127 -5.05 12.88 26.00
CA SER A 127 -4.85 14.26 26.43
C SER A 127 -4.21 15.06 25.29
N PRO A 128 -4.56 16.35 25.13
CA PRO A 128 -3.90 17.20 24.14
C PRO A 128 -2.38 17.24 24.31
N GLU A 129 -1.88 17.16 25.54
CA GLU A 129 -0.45 17.11 25.83
C GLU A 129 0.21 15.84 25.27
N ALA A 130 -0.43 14.68 25.41
CA ALA A 130 0.09 13.42 24.86
C ALA A 130 0.14 13.46 23.33
N ILE A 131 -0.91 13.99 22.69
CA ILE A 131 -0.96 14.16 21.23
C ILE A 131 0.14 15.12 20.76
N ASN A 132 0.32 16.25 21.44
CA ASN A 132 1.36 17.23 21.12
C ASN A 132 2.78 16.65 21.24
N LYS A 133 3.04 15.76 22.21
CA LYS A 133 4.33 15.07 22.35
C LYS A 133 4.67 14.21 21.14
N ILE A 134 3.67 13.52 20.56
CA ILE A 134 3.86 12.73 19.34
C ILE A 134 4.05 13.64 18.13
N LYS A 135 3.26 14.72 18.04
CA LYS A 135 3.36 15.71 16.96
C LYS A 135 4.71 16.42 16.93
N ALA A 136 5.35 16.61 18.08
CA ALA A 136 6.70 17.18 18.15
C ALA A 136 7.75 16.34 17.40
N GLN A 137 7.50 15.04 17.14
CA GLN A 137 8.40 14.20 16.36
C GLN A 137 8.22 14.37 14.83
N VAL A 138 7.16 15.03 14.38
CA VAL A 138 6.87 15.19 12.94
C VAL A 138 7.96 16.01 12.23
N ASP A 139 8.52 17.02 12.89
CA ASP A 139 9.61 17.81 12.30
C ASP A 139 10.91 16.99 12.18
N SER A 140 11.16 16.07 13.12
CA SER A 140 12.28 15.11 13.02
C SER A 140 12.08 14.17 11.83
N LEU A 141 10.87 13.61 11.67
CA LEU A 141 10.53 12.79 10.51
C LEU A 141 10.74 13.55 9.21
N ARG A 142 10.26 14.79 9.11
CA ARG A 142 10.46 15.65 7.94
C ARG A 142 11.95 15.83 7.62
N ALA A 143 12.78 16.10 8.63
CA ALA A 143 14.22 16.24 8.44
C ALA A 143 14.87 14.94 7.89
N ILE A 144 14.47 13.78 8.40
CA ILE A 144 14.96 12.48 7.96
C ILE A 144 14.53 12.18 6.51
N TYR A 145 13.27 12.44 6.16
CA TYR A 145 12.78 12.29 4.79
C TYR A 145 13.47 13.24 3.82
N ASN A 146 13.79 14.47 4.23
CA ASN A 146 14.58 15.39 3.41
C ASN A 146 15.99 14.85 3.16
N GLN A 147 16.67 14.28 4.17
CA GLN A 147 17.97 13.64 3.96
C GLN A 147 17.87 12.46 2.99
N LEU A 148 16.81 11.65 3.12
CA LEU A 148 16.54 10.55 2.21
C LEU A 148 16.31 11.04 0.77
N ALA A 149 15.54 12.13 0.60
CA ALA A 149 15.30 12.76 -0.69
C ALA A 149 16.60 13.23 -1.34
N GLU A 150 17.52 13.85 -0.59
CA GLU A 150 18.82 14.28 -1.12
C GLU A 150 19.68 13.10 -1.61
N VAL A 151 19.66 11.97 -0.90
CA VAL A 151 20.36 10.75 -1.36
C VAL A 151 19.73 10.23 -2.64
N VAL A 152 18.40 10.20 -2.75
CA VAL A 152 17.73 9.72 -3.96
C VAL A 152 17.91 10.67 -5.15
N LYS A 153 17.92 11.98 -4.92
CA LYS A 153 18.23 13.00 -5.95
C LYS A 153 19.64 12.84 -6.54
N SER A 154 20.59 12.34 -5.76
CA SER A 154 21.94 12.03 -6.26
C SER A 154 21.99 10.87 -7.26
N VAL A 155 20.93 10.04 -7.34
CA VAL A 155 20.81 8.88 -8.24
C VAL A 155 19.52 8.96 -9.08
N PRO A 156 19.44 9.85 -10.09
CA PRO A 156 18.21 10.09 -10.84
C PRO A 156 17.71 8.82 -11.56
N GLY A 157 16.39 8.62 -11.56
CA GLY A 157 15.73 7.47 -12.17
C GLY A 157 15.82 6.15 -11.39
N GLN A 158 16.49 6.15 -10.22
CA GLN A 158 16.66 4.95 -9.40
C GLN A 158 15.77 4.91 -8.14
N TYR A 159 14.77 5.79 -8.03
CA TYR A 159 13.82 5.83 -6.90
C TYR A 159 13.29 4.43 -6.55
N TYR A 160 12.64 3.77 -7.51
CA TYR A 160 12.02 2.46 -7.28
C TYR A 160 13.02 1.32 -7.07
N ARG A 161 14.29 1.48 -7.47
CA ARG A 161 15.36 0.49 -7.21
C ARG A 161 15.68 0.41 -5.72
N TYR A 162 15.61 1.54 -5.02
CA TYR A 162 15.96 1.63 -3.61
C TYR A 162 14.75 1.73 -2.67
N HIS A 163 13.56 1.98 -3.21
CA HIS A 163 12.32 2.18 -2.46
C HIS A 163 12.06 1.18 -1.33
N ASP A 164 12.30 -0.11 -1.58
CA ASP A 164 12.07 -1.18 -0.60
C ASP A 164 12.85 -1.01 0.72
N HIS A 165 13.93 -0.21 0.73
CA HIS A 165 14.75 0.01 1.93
C HIS A 165 14.02 0.84 3.00
N TRP A 166 13.14 1.77 2.61
CA TRP A 166 12.39 2.62 3.55
C TRP A 166 10.89 2.38 3.53
N ARG A 167 10.36 1.74 2.48
CA ARG A 167 8.94 1.46 2.26
C ARG A 167 8.19 0.96 3.51
N THR A 168 8.74 -0.02 4.21
CA THR A 168 8.11 -0.59 5.43
C THR A 168 7.99 0.44 6.56
N HIS A 169 8.97 1.33 6.70
CA HIS A 169 8.95 2.39 7.70
C HIS A 169 7.97 3.49 7.29
N THR A 170 7.88 3.80 6.00
CA THR A 170 6.88 4.74 5.47
C THR A 170 5.46 4.30 5.79
N TYR A 171 5.11 3.03 5.63
CA TYR A 171 3.79 2.52 6.08
C TYR A 171 3.51 2.82 7.54
N THR A 172 4.52 2.61 8.38
CA THR A 172 4.42 2.76 9.83
C THR A 172 4.27 4.23 10.20
N VAL A 173 5.05 5.11 9.57
CA VAL A 173 4.95 6.56 9.75
C VAL A 173 3.57 7.06 9.31
N VAL A 174 3.07 6.66 8.13
CA VAL A 174 1.73 7.05 7.67
C VAL A 174 0.66 6.57 8.64
N SER A 175 0.77 5.32 9.14
CA SER A 175 -0.15 4.78 10.13
C SER A 175 -0.18 5.63 11.41
N LEU A 176 0.98 6.07 11.90
CA LEU A 176 1.08 6.92 13.09
C LEU A 176 0.47 8.30 12.84
N LEU A 177 0.80 8.93 11.71
CA LEU A 177 0.25 10.24 11.34
C LEU A 177 -1.27 10.20 11.17
N ALA A 178 -1.78 9.16 10.51
CA ALA A 178 -3.22 8.96 10.35
C ALA A 178 -3.92 8.81 11.70
N PHE A 179 -3.31 8.08 12.64
CA PHE A 179 -3.89 7.90 13.96
C PHE A 179 -3.91 9.20 14.77
N ILE A 180 -2.82 9.97 14.77
CA ILE A 180 -2.77 11.28 15.43
C ILE A 180 -3.83 12.21 14.84
N HIS A 181 -3.91 12.28 13.51
CA HIS A 181 -4.90 13.12 12.83
C HIS A 181 -6.34 12.72 13.17
N TRP A 182 -6.61 11.41 13.23
CA TRP A 182 -7.92 10.88 13.61
C TRP A 182 -8.26 11.19 15.08
N LEU A 183 -7.30 11.14 16.00
CA LEU A 183 -7.51 11.54 17.40
C LEU A 183 -7.86 13.02 17.55
N GLU A 184 -7.35 13.89 16.68
CA GLU A 184 -7.61 15.34 16.71
C GLU A 184 -8.92 15.73 16.01
N THR A 185 -9.22 15.11 14.87
CA THR A 185 -10.31 15.55 13.98
C THR A 185 -11.47 14.57 13.88
N GLY A 186 -11.24 13.30 14.20
CA GLY A 186 -12.15 12.19 13.87
C GLY A 186 -12.19 11.82 12.38
N GLY A 187 -11.41 12.51 11.53
CA GLY A 187 -11.38 12.35 10.08
C GLY A 187 -10.26 11.46 9.56
N LEU A 188 -10.32 11.15 8.26
CA LEU A 188 -9.26 10.44 7.54
C LEU A 188 -8.19 11.44 7.09
N LEU A 189 -6.93 11.15 7.41
CA LEU A 189 -5.79 11.93 6.91
C LEU A 189 -5.67 11.76 5.39
N SER A 190 -5.78 12.84 4.60
CA SER A 190 -5.63 12.76 3.15
C SER A 190 -4.18 12.47 2.72
N HIS A 191 -4.00 11.90 1.53
CA HIS A 191 -2.66 11.64 0.97
C HIS A 191 -1.82 12.93 0.82
N GLY A 192 -2.44 14.00 0.33
CA GLY A 192 -1.77 15.30 0.15
C GLY A 192 -1.35 15.95 1.47
N ASP A 193 -2.18 15.81 2.52
CA ASP A 193 -1.84 16.31 3.85
C ASP A 193 -0.74 15.47 4.51
N ALA A 194 -0.75 14.14 4.32
CA ALA A 194 0.31 13.26 4.77
C ALA A 194 1.65 13.60 4.11
N ALA A 195 1.66 13.79 2.78
CA ALA A 195 2.84 14.24 2.04
C ALA A 195 3.32 15.62 2.53
N THR A 196 2.39 16.54 2.80
CA THR A 196 2.71 17.88 3.34
C THR A 196 3.37 17.80 4.71
N MET A 197 2.84 16.98 5.62
CA MET A 197 3.41 16.81 6.96
C MET A 197 4.85 16.30 6.91
N LEU A 198 5.12 15.36 6.00
CA LEU A 198 6.44 14.77 5.77
C LEU A 198 7.39 15.62 4.92
N GLY A 199 6.92 16.72 4.31
CA GLY A 199 7.73 17.56 3.42
C GLY A 199 7.95 16.98 2.02
N LEU A 200 7.11 16.03 1.59
CA LEU A 200 7.25 15.27 0.33
C LEU A 200 6.47 15.89 -0.83
N LYS A 201 6.70 17.17 -1.13
CA LYS A 201 5.99 17.90 -2.20
C LYS A 201 6.75 18.01 -3.52
N ASP A 202 7.96 17.44 -3.60
CA ASP A 202 8.80 17.50 -4.80
C ASP A 202 8.40 16.42 -5.81
N ASP A 203 8.48 16.73 -7.11
CA ASP A 203 8.16 15.80 -8.21
C ASP A 203 9.08 14.55 -8.23
N ASP A 204 10.30 14.67 -7.71
CA ASP A 204 11.31 13.60 -7.74
C ASP A 204 11.23 12.62 -6.56
N PHE A 205 10.67 13.04 -5.42
CA PHE A 205 10.59 12.24 -4.19
C PHE A 205 9.28 12.51 -3.45
N GLY A 206 8.28 11.68 -3.75
CA GLY A 206 6.93 11.80 -3.22
C GLY A 206 6.51 10.61 -2.35
N LEU A 207 5.43 10.80 -1.58
CA LEU A 207 4.75 9.70 -0.89
C LEU A 207 4.00 8.84 -1.89
N ASP A 208 4.42 7.58 -2.07
CA ASP A 208 3.72 6.67 -2.97
C ASP A 208 2.29 6.37 -2.47
N LEU A 209 1.34 6.25 -3.41
CA LEU A 209 -0.06 6.01 -3.11
C LEU A 209 -0.25 4.62 -2.47
N GLU A 210 0.46 3.61 -2.98
CA GLU A 210 0.41 2.27 -2.38
C GLU A 210 0.86 2.28 -0.93
N ASP A 211 1.92 3.03 -0.63
CA ASP A 211 2.50 3.11 0.71
C ASP A 211 1.56 3.81 1.69
N TYR A 212 0.89 4.86 1.23
CA TYR A 212 -0.17 5.51 1.98
C TYR A 212 -1.33 4.54 2.29
N LEU A 213 -1.82 3.81 1.29
CA LEU A 213 -2.93 2.87 1.46
C LEU A 213 -2.57 1.69 2.39
N VAL A 214 -1.34 1.19 2.33
CA VAL A 214 -0.86 0.17 3.28
C VAL A 214 -0.76 0.75 4.70
N GLY A 215 -0.31 2.00 4.83
CA GLY A 215 -0.29 2.72 6.11
C GLY A 215 -1.67 2.86 6.74
N LEU A 216 -2.70 3.19 5.94
CA LEU A 216 -4.09 3.22 6.41
C LEU A 216 -4.61 1.85 6.87
N CYS A 217 -4.24 0.78 6.17
CA CYS A 217 -4.58 -0.58 6.61
C CYS A 217 -3.96 -0.88 7.97
N ASN A 218 -2.69 -0.52 8.19
CA ASN A 218 -2.03 -0.71 9.48
C ASN A 218 -2.69 0.12 10.59
N PHE A 219 -3.05 1.38 10.31
CA PHE A 219 -3.79 2.21 11.24
C PHE A 219 -5.13 1.56 11.66
N SER A 220 -5.87 1.01 10.69
CA SER A 220 -7.13 0.33 10.97
C SER A 220 -6.98 -0.85 11.95
N SER A 221 -5.82 -1.50 11.96
CA SER A 221 -5.55 -2.65 12.86
C SER A 221 -5.26 -2.25 14.31
N GLU A 222 -4.93 -0.98 14.57
CA GLU A 222 -4.73 -0.45 15.94
C GLU A 222 -6.05 0.02 16.58
N LEU A 223 -7.08 0.30 15.77
CA LEU A 223 -8.37 0.80 16.24
C LEU A 223 -9.15 -0.17 17.15
N PRO A 224 -9.22 -1.49 16.90
CA PRO A 224 -9.88 -2.42 17.82
C PRO A 224 -9.26 -2.40 19.22
N ARG A 225 -7.92 -2.35 19.31
CA ARG A 225 -7.20 -2.25 20.58
C ARG A 225 -7.52 -0.96 21.30
N TYR A 226 -7.55 0.15 20.56
CA TYR A 226 -7.94 1.46 21.08
C TYR A 226 -9.36 1.43 21.66
N VAL A 227 -10.34 0.93 20.92
CA VAL A 227 -11.75 0.87 21.35
C VAL A 227 -11.91 0.08 22.64
N VAL A 228 -11.32 -1.10 22.75
CA VAL A 228 -11.42 -1.95 23.95
C VAL A 228 -10.88 -1.21 25.18
N ASN A 229 -9.75 -0.53 25.06
CA ASN A 229 -9.16 0.19 26.17
C ASN A 229 -9.94 1.46 26.55
N GLN A 230 -10.50 2.17 25.57
CA GLN A 230 -11.35 3.33 25.81
C GLN A 230 -12.65 2.94 26.52
N VAL A 231 -13.29 1.85 26.08
CA VAL A 231 -14.48 1.29 26.74
C VAL A 231 -14.17 0.86 28.17
N THR A 232 -12.98 0.26 28.39
CA THR A 232 -12.50 -0.10 29.73
C THR A 232 -12.29 1.14 30.62
N SER A 233 -11.89 2.28 30.01
CA SER A 233 -11.71 3.57 30.67
C SER A 233 -13.03 4.38 30.82
N GLY A 234 -14.17 3.79 30.46
CA GLY A 234 -15.50 4.39 30.57
C GLY A 234 -15.90 5.36 29.47
N ASP A 235 -15.16 5.42 28.33
CA ASP A 235 -15.61 6.14 27.13
C ASP A 235 -16.29 5.16 26.17
N TYR A 236 -17.62 5.08 26.28
CA TYR A 236 -18.45 4.18 25.49
C TYR A 236 -18.77 4.72 24.09
N ASP A 237 -18.80 6.04 23.93
CA ASP A 237 -19.12 6.70 22.67
C ASP A 237 -17.99 6.53 21.64
N CYS A 238 -16.76 6.29 22.11
CA CYS A 238 -15.63 5.93 21.27
C CYS A 238 -15.92 4.73 20.35
N ALA A 239 -16.59 3.68 20.84
CA ALA A 239 -16.91 2.50 20.04
C ALA A 239 -17.81 2.86 18.84
N LYS A 240 -18.78 3.76 19.05
CA LYS A 240 -19.68 4.24 18.00
C LYS A 240 -18.93 5.09 16.96
N ARG A 241 -18.06 6.01 17.40
CA ARG A 241 -17.23 6.85 16.51
C ARG A 241 -16.30 6.00 15.63
N VAL A 242 -15.59 5.05 16.25
CA VAL A 242 -14.63 4.19 15.54
C VAL A 242 -15.35 3.23 14.59
N SER A 243 -16.49 2.67 14.99
CA SER A 243 -17.28 1.79 14.13
C SER A 243 -17.73 2.51 12.86
N ALA A 244 -18.30 3.71 12.98
CA ALA A 244 -18.72 4.50 11.82
C ALA A 244 -17.55 4.80 10.88
N PHE A 245 -16.43 5.27 11.44
CA PHE A 245 -15.21 5.56 10.68
C PHE A 245 -14.65 4.33 9.94
N LEU A 246 -14.55 3.17 10.62
CA LEU A 246 -14.05 1.93 10.02
C LEU A 246 -14.98 1.40 8.93
N SER A 247 -16.31 1.52 9.09
CA SER A 247 -17.27 1.12 8.07
C SER A 247 -17.11 1.96 6.81
N ASP A 248 -16.96 3.29 6.95
CA ASP A 248 -16.73 4.20 5.82
C ASP A 248 -15.39 3.92 5.13
N LEU A 249 -14.34 3.71 5.92
CA LEU A 249 -13.01 3.34 5.39
C LEU A 249 -13.07 2.03 4.61
N TYR A 250 -13.71 1.00 5.17
CA TYR A 250 -13.86 -0.30 4.52
C TYR A 250 -14.66 -0.20 3.20
N ALA A 251 -15.72 0.61 3.18
CA ALA A 251 -16.49 0.89 1.97
C ALA A 251 -15.64 1.61 0.91
N ALA A 252 -14.82 2.59 1.31
CA ALA A 252 -13.91 3.29 0.42
C ALA A 252 -12.88 2.35 -0.21
N PHE A 253 -12.24 1.48 0.59
CA PHE A 253 -11.30 0.49 0.07
C PHE A 253 -11.96 -0.55 -0.84
N ARG A 254 -13.25 -0.87 -0.63
CA ARG A 254 -14.00 -1.77 -1.53
C ARG A 254 -14.26 -1.16 -2.91
N MET A 255 -14.30 0.17 -3.03
CA MET A 255 -14.38 0.85 -4.32
C MET A 255 -13.07 0.78 -5.11
N LEU A 256 -11.94 0.59 -4.42
CA LEU A 256 -10.64 0.40 -5.06
C LEU A 256 -10.56 -1.03 -5.63
N ASN A 257 -10.47 -1.16 -6.95
CA ASN A 257 -10.29 -2.46 -7.60
C ASN A 257 -8.84 -2.95 -7.46
N LEU A 258 -8.45 -3.33 -6.25
CA LEU A 258 -7.10 -3.74 -5.90
C LEU A 258 -6.74 -5.10 -6.53
N ARG A 259 -5.58 -5.16 -7.18
CA ARG A 259 -4.96 -6.42 -7.65
C ARG A 259 -4.48 -7.26 -6.46
N ASN A 260 -4.28 -8.57 -6.65
CA ASN A 260 -3.84 -9.54 -5.64
C ASN A 260 -2.38 -9.34 -5.15
N ASP A 261 -2.07 -8.15 -4.63
CA ASP A 261 -0.76 -7.75 -4.13
C ASP A 261 -0.75 -7.61 -2.59
N LEU A 262 0.35 -7.12 -2.00
CA LEU A 262 0.49 -6.93 -0.56
C LEU A 262 -0.67 -6.12 0.05
N LEU A 263 -1.08 -5.06 -0.64
CA LEU A 263 -2.18 -4.21 -0.22
C LEU A 263 -3.51 -4.96 -0.12
N ARG A 264 -3.77 -5.92 -1.02
CA ARG A 264 -4.98 -6.76 -0.95
C ARG A 264 -4.98 -7.63 0.30
N LYS A 265 -3.84 -8.25 0.63
CA LYS A 265 -3.70 -9.06 1.84
C LYS A 265 -3.93 -8.23 3.12
N ARG A 266 -3.45 -6.98 3.13
CA ARG A 266 -3.66 -6.04 4.25
C ARG A 266 -5.12 -5.60 4.35
N PHE A 267 -5.72 -5.22 3.23
CA PHE A 267 -7.15 -4.86 3.16
C PHE A 267 -8.07 -6.02 3.59
N ASP A 268 -7.78 -7.25 3.17
CA ASP A 268 -8.57 -8.42 3.57
C ASP A 268 -8.54 -8.66 5.10
N GLY A 269 -7.55 -8.10 5.81
CA GLY A 269 -7.45 -8.08 7.27
C GLY A 269 -8.47 -7.14 7.93
N MET A 270 -8.76 -6.00 7.29
CA MET A 270 -9.62 -4.93 7.84
C MET A 270 -11.02 -5.41 8.21
N LYS A 271 -11.57 -6.41 7.49
CA LYS A 271 -12.88 -7.00 7.82
C LYS A 271 -12.92 -7.63 9.22
N TYR A 272 -11.79 -8.18 9.69
CA TYR A 272 -11.70 -8.78 11.02
C TYR A 272 -11.61 -7.71 12.10
N ASP A 273 -10.93 -6.60 11.80
CA ASP A 273 -10.82 -5.46 12.72
C ASP A 273 -12.17 -4.74 12.86
N LEU A 274 -12.90 -4.54 11.75
CA LEU A 274 -14.27 -4.04 11.77
C LEU A 274 -15.18 -4.93 12.62
N LYS A 275 -15.14 -6.26 12.41
CA LYS A 275 -15.94 -7.21 13.18
C LYS A 275 -15.67 -7.11 14.69
N LYS A 276 -14.41 -6.99 15.10
CA LYS A 276 -14.06 -6.83 16.53
C LYS A 276 -14.65 -5.55 17.13
N VAL A 277 -14.59 -4.44 16.39
CA VAL A 277 -15.17 -3.18 16.86
C VAL A 277 -16.70 -3.26 16.94
N GLU A 278 -17.35 -3.91 15.98
CA GLU A 278 -18.79 -4.15 15.99
C GLU A 278 -19.23 -5.04 17.16
N GLU A 279 -18.46 -6.08 17.49
CA GLU A 279 -18.69 -6.94 18.66
C GLU A 279 -18.61 -6.13 19.97
N VAL A 280 -17.61 -5.25 20.10
CA VAL A 280 -17.49 -4.35 21.27
C VAL A 280 -18.64 -3.34 21.31
N LEU A 281 -19.03 -2.77 20.18
CA LEU A 281 -20.15 -1.83 20.10
C LEU A 281 -21.49 -2.51 20.46
N TYR A 282 -21.68 -3.76 20.02
CA TYR A 282 -22.83 -4.56 20.39
C TYR A 282 -22.91 -4.74 21.92
N ASP A 283 -21.81 -5.14 22.56
CA ASP A 283 -21.73 -5.30 24.01
C ASP A 283 -22.07 -4.00 24.77
N VAL A 284 -21.59 -2.86 24.29
CA VAL A 284 -21.90 -1.54 24.87
C VAL A 284 -23.38 -1.20 24.70
N LYS A 285 -23.95 -1.50 23.53
CA LYS A 285 -25.36 -1.20 23.20
C LYS A 285 -26.34 -2.05 24.01
N ILE A 286 -26.10 -3.36 24.15
CA ILE A 286 -27.01 -4.23 24.91
C ILE A 286 -27.04 -3.88 26.41
N ARG A 287 -25.93 -3.32 26.93
CA ARG A 287 -25.82 -2.88 28.33
C ARG A 287 -26.40 -1.47 28.55
N GLY A 288 -26.83 -0.78 27.50
CA GLY A 288 -27.36 0.58 27.60
C GLY A 288 -26.33 1.62 28.06
N LEU A 289 -25.04 1.41 27.74
CA LEU A 289 -23.94 2.26 28.21
C LEU A 289 -23.62 3.44 27.28
N LEU A 290 -24.25 3.49 26.10
CA LEU A 290 -24.12 4.64 25.20
C LEU A 290 -24.76 5.86 25.85
N SER A 291 -24.12 7.02 25.73
CA SER A 291 -24.79 8.26 26.10
C SER A 291 -26.02 8.42 25.19
N ASN A 292 -27.20 8.60 25.79
CA ASN A 292 -28.43 8.89 25.04
C ASN A 292 -28.35 10.32 24.49
N ILE A 293 -27.45 10.56 23.54
CA ILE A 293 -27.52 11.73 22.66
C ILE A 293 -28.29 11.26 21.43
N GLU A 294 -29.58 11.05 21.62
CA GLU A 294 -30.52 11.22 20.52
C GLU A 294 -30.40 12.70 20.11
N PRO A 295 -30.07 13.02 18.84
CA PRO A 295 -30.19 14.40 18.38
C PRO A 295 -31.64 14.80 18.61
N SER A 296 -31.87 15.79 19.47
CA SER A 296 -33.19 16.34 19.73
C SER A 296 -33.90 16.61 18.40
N SER A 297 -34.84 15.73 18.07
CA SER A 297 -35.76 15.89 16.97
C SER A 297 -36.43 17.25 17.13
N THR A 298 -36.09 18.16 16.24
CA THR A 298 -36.92 19.32 15.93
C THR A 298 -38.28 18.82 15.45
N SER A 299 -39.35 19.56 15.80
CA SER A 299 -40.79 19.35 15.50
C SER A 299 -41.54 18.71 16.68
N LYS A 300 -42.46 19.40 17.36
CA LYS A 300 -43.45 20.39 16.88
C LYS A 300 -43.55 21.62 17.78
#